data_AF-A0A973AB35-F1
#
_entry.id   AF-A0A973AB35-F1
#
_cell.length_a   1.000
_cell.length_b   1.000
_cell.length_c   1.000
_cell.angle_alpha   90.00
_cell.angle_beta   90.00
_cell.angle_gamma   90.00
#
_symmetry.space_group_name_H-M   'P 1'
#
loop_
_entity.id
_entity.type
_entity.pdbx_description
1 polymer ?
#
loop_
_entity_poly.entity_id
_entity_poly.type
_entity_poly.pdbx_seq_one_letter_code
_entity_poly.pdbx_strand_id
1 'polypeptide(L)'
;ETPELLARTAPDVRDVFIAIAGGLALIIALSRRSKQTNTIAGVAIATALMPPLCTAGFGLATGNLNYFAGAMFLFTINTIFIALAAFVIIKFLKFPMVKYINSAKRKRIARLASFVAVLVFSGSIYMFVNLFKENQFKQAAQHLINDIKESGISIIDEVAENINYKNKSIKLVIYGYKIPKEELDNWEAKLFEYGLEQTKLIFQQGADDTDIRNEVKSLSDLYAQNQKIISSRDESIKEKEDRIKLLETELSKFYDTQIPFVQISKEAQINYNGLSNLSYAKMVQTNFKTTDTITVFNAKWYDTVPNTTNQKLLLKKWLKTRLNLDTLQLNNN
;
A
#
# COMPACT_ATOMS: atom_id res chain seq x y z
N GLU A 1 5.33 2.83 19.15
CA GLU A 1 6.32 2.49 18.11
C GLU A 1 5.58 1.82 16.96
N THR A 2 5.89 2.11 15.69
CA THR A 2 5.19 1.44 14.59
C THR A 2 5.86 0.11 14.25
N PRO A 3 5.09 -0.93 13.85
CA PRO A 3 5.64 -2.20 13.40
C PRO A 3 6.68 -2.05 12.27
N GLU A 4 6.55 -1.00 11.46
CA GLU A 4 7.47 -0.72 10.36
C GLU A 4 8.87 -0.29 10.82
N LEU A 5 9.00 0.36 11.98
CA LEU A 5 10.31 0.73 12.53
C LEU A 5 11.03 -0.47 13.14
N LEU A 6 10.28 -1.35 13.82
CA LEU A 6 10.77 -2.62 14.36
C LEU A 6 11.26 -3.56 13.25
N ALA A 7 10.57 -3.61 12.12
CA ALA A 7 10.99 -4.38 10.95
C ALA A 7 12.30 -3.88 10.31
N ARG A 8 12.82 -2.71 10.71
CA ARG A 8 14.07 -2.11 10.20
C ARG A 8 15.21 -2.13 11.21
N THR A 9 15.04 -2.75 12.37
CA THR A 9 16.10 -2.97 13.38
C THR A 9 16.58 -4.42 13.41
N ALA A 10 15.77 -5.36 12.92
CA ALA A 10 16.14 -6.77 12.81
C ALA A 10 16.63 -7.10 11.40
N PRO A 11 17.90 -7.50 11.23
CA PRO A 11 18.42 -7.92 9.92
C PRO A 11 17.73 -9.21 9.44
N ASP A 12 17.36 -9.26 8.16
CA ASP A 12 16.87 -10.47 7.50
C ASP A 12 17.86 -10.93 6.41
N VAL A 13 17.93 -12.25 6.19
CA VAL A 13 18.66 -12.85 5.07
C VAL A 13 18.17 -12.28 3.73
N ARG A 14 16.88 -11.96 3.62
CA ARG A 14 16.29 -11.33 2.42
C ARG A 14 16.93 -9.98 2.08
N ASP A 15 17.26 -9.18 3.08
CA ASP A 15 17.89 -7.87 2.88
C ASP A 15 19.28 -8.01 2.23
N VAL A 16 20.01 -9.07 2.58
CA VAL A 16 21.33 -9.35 2.00
C VAL A 16 21.24 -9.67 0.51
N PHE A 17 20.27 -10.49 0.09
CA PHE A 17 20.08 -10.78 -1.34
C PHE A 17 19.69 -9.54 -2.13
N ILE A 18 18.82 -8.69 -1.58
CA ILE A 18 18.44 -7.41 -2.17
C ILE A 18 19.67 -6.50 -2.31
N ALA A 19 20.51 -6.43 -1.28
CA ALA A 19 21.73 -5.62 -1.30
C ALA A 19 22.73 -6.08 -2.37
N ILE A 20 22.92 -7.40 -2.54
CA ILE A 20 23.78 -7.97 -3.59
C ILE A 20 23.23 -7.63 -4.97
N ALA A 21 21.94 -7.89 -5.22
CA ALA A 21 21.30 -7.60 -6.51
C ALA A 21 21.35 -6.11 -6.86
N GLY A 22 21.08 -5.23 -5.87
CA GLY A 22 21.19 -3.79 -6.02
C GLY A 22 22.62 -3.33 -6.29
N GLY A 23 23.62 -3.91 -5.59
CA GLY A 23 25.03 -3.62 -5.82
C GLY A 23 25.50 -4.01 -7.23
N LEU A 24 25.04 -5.15 -7.75
CA LEU A 24 25.30 -5.58 -9.12
C LEU A 24 24.67 -4.61 -10.14
N ALA A 25 23.38 -4.30 -9.96
CA ALA A 25 22.64 -3.38 -10.83
C ALA A 25 23.27 -1.97 -10.85
N LEU A 26 23.68 -1.47 -9.69
CA LEU A 26 24.36 -0.18 -9.53
C LEU A 26 25.63 -0.09 -10.36
N ILE A 27 26.46 -1.13 -10.32
CA ILE A 27 27.78 -1.10 -10.97
C ILE A 27 27.65 -1.33 -12.47
N ILE A 28 26.68 -2.13 -12.90
CA ILE A 28 26.30 -2.24 -14.31
C ILE A 28 25.77 -0.90 -14.85
N ALA A 29 24.95 -0.18 -14.08
CA ALA A 29 24.47 1.14 -14.46
C ALA A 29 25.60 2.18 -14.52
N LEU A 30 26.53 2.16 -13.56
CA LEU A 30 27.70 3.05 -13.51
C LEU A 30 28.74 2.77 -14.61
N SER A 31 28.87 1.51 -15.03
CA SER A 31 29.83 1.12 -16.08
C SER A 31 29.39 1.54 -17.50
N ARG A 32 28.13 1.98 -17.67
CA ARG A 32 27.61 2.46 -18.96
C ARG A 32 28.07 3.89 -19.27
N ARG A 33 28.25 4.16 -20.57
CA ARG A 33 28.69 5.48 -21.09
C ARG A 33 27.70 6.61 -20.79
N SER A 34 26.40 6.29 -20.76
CA SER A 34 25.33 7.22 -20.36
C SER A 34 25.05 7.08 -18.86
N LYS A 35 25.22 8.16 -18.09
CA LYS A 35 24.92 8.17 -16.65
C LYS A 35 23.40 7.99 -16.43
N GLN A 36 22.99 6.80 -16.02
CA GLN A 36 21.62 6.57 -15.54
C GLN A 36 21.53 6.91 -14.05
N THR A 37 21.48 8.21 -13.75
CA THR A 37 21.33 8.72 -12.37
C THR A 37 20.07 8.21 -11.69
N ASN A 38 18.99 7.99 -12.44
CA ASN A 38 17.74 7.41 -11.94
C ASN A 38 17.93 5.99 -11.38
N THR A 39 18.78 5.17 -12.00
CA THR A 39 19.05 3.81 -11.52
C THR A 39 19.93 3.83 -10.27
N ILE A 40 20.91 4.74 -10.21
CA ILE A 40 21.77 4.93 -9.04
C ILE A 40 20.94 5.38 -7.83
N ALA A 41 20.08 6.39 -8.03
CA ALA A 41 19.15 6.86 -7.00
C ALA A 41 18.13 5.78 -6.62
N GLY A 42 17.59 5.06 -7.62
CA GLY A 42 16.67 3.95 -7.42
C GLY A 42 17.26 2.81 -6.58
N VAL A 43 18.52 2.44 -6.82
CA VAL A 43 19.22 1.46 -5.98
C VAL A 43 19.39 1.98 -4.55
N ALA A 44 19.84 3.23 -4.35
CA ALA A 44 20.00 3.79 -3.00
C ALA A 44 18.68 3.85 -2.19
N ILE A 45 17.56 4.12 -2.86
CA ILE A 45 16.22 4.10 -2.28
C ILE A 45 15.76 2.65 -2.02
N ALA A 46 16.01 1.73 -2.96
CA ALA A 46 15.52 0.34 -2.91
C ALA A 46 16.35 -0.60 -2.01
N THR A 47 17.68 -0.41 -1.89
CA THR A 47 18.56 -1.31 -1.13
C THR A 47 18.57 -1.02 0.37
N ALA A 48 17.49 -0.44 0.88
CA ALA A 48 17.32 -0.16 2.30
C ALA A 48 18.56 0.52 2.91
N LEU A 49 19.18 1.51 2.24
CA LEU A 49 20.25 2.32 2.84
C LEU A 49 19.67 3.53 3.58
N MET A 50 18.67 4.20 3.00
CA MET A 50 17.96 5.29 3.66
C MET A 50 17.19 4.84 4.92
N PRO A 51 16.34 3.78 4.87
CA PRO A 51 15.51 3.42 6.03
C PRO A 51 16.31 3.07 7.30
N PRO A 52 17.38 2.23 7.27
CA PRO A 52 18.18 1.95 8.46
C PRO A 52 18.95 3.18 8.94
N LEU A 53 19.42 4.05 8.04
CA LEU A 53 20.09 5.29 8.45
C LEU A 53 19.11 6.24 9.17
N CYS A 54 17.87 6.33 8.69
CA CYS A 54 16.80 7.07 9.36
C CYS A 54 16.45 6.46 10.73
N THR A 55 16.33 5.14 10.83
CA THR A 55 16.09 4.44 12.11
C THR A 55 17.26 4.61 13.09
N ALA A 56 18.50 4.63 12.60
CA ALA A 56 19.67 4.94 13.42
C ALA A 56 19.61 6.39 13.95
N GLY A 57 19.27 7.35 13.10
CA GLY A 57 19.06 8.74 13.50
C GLY A 57 17.95 8.90 14.55
N PHE A 58 16.84 8.18 14.37
CA PHE A 58 15.76 8.12 15.35
C PHE A 58 16.22 7.51 16.68
N GLY A 59 16.97 6.39 16.65
CA GLY A 59 17.53 5.75 17.84
C GLY A 59 18.46 6.67 18.64
N LEU A 60 19.28 7.47 17.95
CA LEU A 60 20.09 8.51 18.61
C LEU A 60 19.24 9.64 19.21
N ALA A 61 18.26 10.14 18.46
CA ALA A 61 17.39 11.24 18.92
C ALA A 61 16.53 10.87 20.14
N THR A 62 16.16 9.59 20.24
CA THR A 62 15.35 9.04 21.35
C THR A 62 16.18 8.44 22.48
N GLY A 63 17.50 8.37 22.35
CA GLY A 63 18.40 7.75 23.33
C GLY A 63 18.34 6.21 23.36
N ASN A 64 17.64 5.57 22.43
CA ASN A 64 17.53 4.12 22.34
C ASN A 64 18.73 3.52 21.59
N LEU A 65 19.78 3.19 22.34
CA LEU A 65 21.02 2.61 21.80
C LEU A 65 20.83 1.25 21.14
N ASN A 66 19.82 0.47 21.56
CA ASN A 66 19.54 -0.83 20.96
C ASN A 66 19.04 -0.66 19.51
N TYR A 67 18.15 0.31 19.29
CA TYR A 67 17.62 0.63 17.95
C TYR A 67 18.71 1.19 17.04
N PHE A 68 19.55 2.08 17.59
CA PHE A 68 20.70 2.60 16.88
C PHE A 68 21.67 1.48 16.46
N ALA A 69 22.04 0.60 17.40
CA ALA A 69 22.98 -0.49 17.14
C ALA A 69 22.44 -1.48 16.11
N GLY A 70 21.16 -1.87 16.21
CA GLY A 70 20.52 -2.75 15.22
C GLY A 70 20.45 -2.13 13.82
N ALA A 71 20.03 -0.87 13.73
CA ALA A 71 19.92 -0.16 12.46
C ALA A 71 21.30 0.09 11.81
N MET A 72 22.32 0.45 12.61
CA MET A 72 23.70 0.60 12.13
C MET A 72 24.32 -0.73 11.69
N PHE A 73 23.98 -1.83 12.37
CA PHE A 73 24.41 -3.16 11.98
C PHE A 73 23.84 -3.52 10.60
N LEU A 74 22.53 -3.33 10.38
CA LEU A 74 21.88 -3.54 9.09
C LEU A 74 22.46 -2.66 7.97
N PHE A 75 22.67 -1.37 8.25
CA PHE A 75 23.33 -0.44 7.30
C PHE A 75 24.74 -0.91 6.91
N THR A 76 25.52 -1.36 7.90
CA THR A 76 26.89 -1.83 7.69
C THR A 76 26.91 -3.09 6.82
N ILE A 77 26.03 -4.06 7.08
CA ILE A 77 25.85 -5.25 6.24
C ILE A 77 25.58 -4.85 4.79
N ASN A 78 24.55 -4.04 4.57
CA ASN A 78 24.10 -3.68 3.22
C ASN A 78 25.21 -2.96 2.45
N THR A 79 25.90 -2.03 3.10
CA THR A 79 27.01 -1.27 2.49
C THR A 79 28.17 -2.18 2.10
N ILE A 80 28.54 -3.13 2.96
CA ILE A 80 29.62 -4.06 2.67
C ILE A 80 29.26 -4.97 1.49
N PHE A 81 28.05 -5.51 1.43
CA PHE A 81 27.62 -6.38 0.32
C PHE A 81 27.56 -5.63 -1.01
N ILE A 82 27.15 -4.36 -1.02
CA ILE A 82 27.21 -3.51 -2.21
C ILE A 82 28.67 -3.31 -2.66
N ALA A 83 29.58 -3.03 -1.73
CA ALA A 83 31.00 -2.86 -2.03
C ALA A 83 31.64 -4.14 -2.59
N LEU A 84 31.24 -5.30 -2.07
CA LEU A 84 31.68 -6.62 -2.53
C LEU A 84 31.17 -6.90 -3.95
N ALA A 85 29.88 -6.67 -4.22
CA ALA A 85 29.29 -6.82 -5.55
C ALA A 85 30.01 -5.91 -6.57
N ALA A 86 30.29 -4.67 -6.18
CA ALA A 86 31.07 -3.73 -6.98
C ALA A 86 32.47 -4.24 -7.30
N PHE A 87 33.19 -4.73 -6.30
CA PHE A 87 34.52 -5.26 -6.47
C PHE A 87 34.54 -6.45 -7.46
N VAL A 88 33.59 -7.39 -7.32
CA VAL A 88 33.48 -8.55 -8.21
C VAL A 88 33.24 -8.12 -9.65
N ILE A 89 32.30 -7.19 -9.89
CA ILE A 89 31.98 -6.72 -11.24
C ILE A 89 33.12 -5.91 -11.87
N ILE A 90 33.76 -5.02 -11.11
CA ILE A 90 34.93 -4.25 -11.60
C ILE A 90 36.04 -5.19 -12.06
N LYS A 91 36.30 -6.25 -11.28
CA LYS A 91 37.30 -7.27 -11.61
C LYS A 91 36.87 -8.13 -12.82
N PHE A 92 35.60 -8.51 -12.90
CA PHE A 92 35.03 -9.27 -14.01
C PHE A 92 35.10 -8.48 -15.34
N LEU A 93 34.73 -7.19 -15.32
CA LEU A 93 34.77 -6.29 -16.47
C LEU A 93 36.18 -5.81 -16.83
N LYS A 94 37.21 -6.22 -16.07
CA LYS A 94 38.63 -5.91 -16.31
C LYS A 94 38.88 -4.41 -16.53
N PHE A 95 38.26 -3.55 -15.72
CA PHE A 95 38.44 -2.11 -15.84
C PHE A 95 39.93 -1.73 -15.83
N PRO A 96 40.39 -0.88 -16.78
CA PRO A 96 41.78 -0.47 -16.84
C PRO A 96 42.13 0.31 -15.58
N MET A 97 43.09 -0.19 -14.81
CA MET A 97 43.57 0.52 -13.64
C MET A 97 44.28 1.81 -14.06
N VAL A 98 44.02 2.90 -13.32
CA VAL A 98 44.68 4.19 -13.53
C VAL A 98 46.20 3.98 -13.58
N LYS A 99 46.84 4.45 -14.65
CA LYS A 99 48.30 4.38 -14.81
C LYS A 99 48.96 5.33 -13.81
N TYR A 100 49.27 4.82 -12.62
CA TYR A 100 50.10 5.56 -11.67
C TYR A 100 51.54 5.63 -12.20
N ILE A 101 52.09 6.84 -12.27
CA ILE A 101 53.47 7.13 -12.70
C ILE A 101 54.51 6.42 -11.79
N ASN A 102 54.13 6.08 -10.55
CA ASN A 102 55.00 5.43 -9.57
C ASN A 102 54.57 3.98 -9.26
N SER A 103 55.36 3.01 -9.75
CA SER A 103 55.10 1.56 -9.63
C SER A 103 55.15 1.05 -8.18
N ALA A 104 56.00 1.62 -7.32
CA ALA A 104 56.10 1.25 -5.91
C ALA A 104 54.87 1.71 -5.12
N LYS A 105 54.41 2.95 -5.34
CA LYS A 105 53.14 3.45 -4.77
C LYS A 105 51.96 2.62 -5.24
N ARG A 106 51.89 2.27 -6.54
CA ARG A 106 50.87 1.36 -7.09
C ARG A 106 50.82 0.01 -6.36
N LYS A 107 51.96 -0.65 -6.16
CA LYS A 107 52.02 -1.98 -5.52
C LYS A 107 51.69 -1.94 -4.03
N ARG A 108 51.95 -0.81 -3.34
CA ARG A 108 51.51 -0.59 -1.95
C ARG A 108 50.00 -0.36 -1.86
N ILE A 109 49.45 0.54 -2.69
CA ILE A 109 48.01 0.83 -2.74
C ILE A 109 47.22 -0.44 -3.10
N ALA A 110 47.66 -1.19 -4.12
CA ALA A 110 46.98 -2.43 -4.52
C ALA A 110 47.01 -3.50 -3.42
N ARG A 111 48.13 -3.64 -2.69
CA ARG A 111 48.22 -4.57 -1.55
C ARG A 111 47.34 -4.15 -0.38
N LEU A 112 47.35 -2.86 -0.04
CA LEU A 112 46.48 -2.32 1.01
C LEU A 112 45.00 -2.51 0.66
N ALA A 113 44.61 -2.15 -0.57
CA ALA A 113 43.24 -2.33 -1.05
C ALA A 113 42.82 -3.81 -1.07
N SER A 114 43.71 -4.72 -1.49
CA SER A 114 43.42 -6.16 -1.47
C SER A 114 43.31 -6.71 -0.04
N PHE A 115 44.16 -6.25 0.88
CA PHE A 115 44.09 -6.64 2.29
C PHE A 115 42.78 -6.17 2.94
N VAL A 116 42.42 -4.90 2.75
CA VAL A 116 41.14 -4.34 3.24
C VAL A 116 39.96 -5.11 2.63
N ALA A 117 39.99 -5.39 1.32
CA ALA A 117 38.92 -6.16 0.66
C ALA A 117 38.77 -7.58 1.23
N VAL A 118 39.87 -8.29 1.49
CA VAL A 118 39.83 -9.64 2.09
C VAL A 118 39.30 -9.61 3.52
N LEU A 119 39.71 -8.62 4.32
CA LEU A 119 39.24 -8.44 5.69
C LEU A 119 37.73 -8.19 5.71
N VAL A 120 37.27 -7.24 4.90
CA VAL A 120 35.85 -6.92 4.75
C VAL A 120 35.06 -8.14 4.29
N PHE A 121 35.51 -8.84 3.24
CA PHE A 121 34.88 -10.04 2.71
C PHE A 121 34.74 -11.15 3.75
N SER A 122 35.80 -11.41 4.51
CA SER A 122 35.80 -12.44 5.57
C SER A 122 34.83 -12.09 6.70
N GLY A 123 34.80 -10.81 7.10
CA GLY A 123 33.84 -10.30 8.09
C GLY A 123 32.40 -10.44 7.63
N SER A 124 32.09 -10.16 6.36
CA SER A 124 30.75 -10.32 5.78
C SER A 124 30.27 -11.76 5.80
N ILE A 125 31.14 -12.70 5.41
CA ILE A 125 30.79 -14.12 5.41
C ILE A 125 30.45 -14.58 6.82
N TYR A 126 31.29 -14.24 7.79
CA TYR A 126 31.04 -14.59 9.20
C TYR A 126 29.70 -14.04 9.69
N MET A 127 29.45 -12.76 9.43
CA MET A 127 28.24 -12.05 9.83
C MET A 127 26.98 -12.62 9.15
N PHE A 128 27.07 -12.96 7.86
CA PHE A 128 25.99 -13.62 7.12
C PHE A 128 25.68 -15.00 7.67
N VAL A 129 26.70 -15.82 7.96
CA VAL A 129 26.49 -17.14 8.56
C VAL A 129 25.82 -17.01 9.94
N ASN A 130 26.23 -16.03 10.75
CA ASN A 130 25.59 -15.80 12.05
C ASN A 130 24.12 -15.38 11.89
N LEU A 131 23.85 -14.45 10.97
CA LEU A 131 22.50 -13.99 10.67
C LEU A 131 21.60 -15.11 10.14
N PHE A 132 22.15 -15.95 9.28
CA PHE A 132 21.44 -17.09 8.69
C PHE A 132 21.07 -18.11 9.76
N LYS A 133 22.01 -18.45 10.67
CA LYS A 133 21.73 -19.35 11.80
C LYS A 133 20.70 -18.79 12.76
N GLU A 134 20.78 -17.49 13.07
CA GLU A 134 19.79 -16.83 13.93
C GLU A 134 18.39 -16.85 13.30
N ASN A 135 18.29 -16.57 12.01
CA ASN A 135 17.01 -16.62 11.30
C ASN A 135 16.45 -18.04 11.20
N GLN A 136 17.30 -19.04 10.94
CA GLN A 136 16.89 -20.45 10.94
C GLN A 136 16.35 -20.86 12.32
N PHE A 137 17.04 -20.49 13.41
CA PHE A 137 16.58 -20.76 14.77
C PHE A 137 15.23 -20.12 15.07
N LYS A 138 15.05 -18.84 14.71
CA LYS A 138 13.78 -18.12 14.90
C LYS A 138 12.64 -18.75 14.12
N GLN A 139 12.88 -19.17 12.88
CA GLN A 139 11.89 -19.86 12.06
C GLN A 139 11.52 -21.22 12.65
N ALA A 140 12.50 -22.02 13.05
CA ALA A 140 12.27 -23.31 13.71
C ALA A 140 11.49 -23.17 15.02
N ALA A 141 11.84 -22.18 15.84
CA ALA A 141 11.11 -21.86 17.07
C ALA A 141 9.67 -21.45 16.79
N GLN A 142 9.42 -20.64 15.75
CA GLN A 142 8.07 -20.26 15.36
C GLN A 142 7.26 -21.47 14.88
N HIS A 143 7.86 -22.38 14.11
CA HIS A 143 7.22 -23.62 13.70
C HIS A 143 6.82 -24.48 14.89
N LEU A 144 7.72 -24.67 15.86
CA LEU A 144 7.41 -25.39 17.09
C LEU A 144 6.25 -24.74 17.87
N ILE A 145 6.26 -23.41 17.99
CA ILE A 145 5.19 -22.67 18.67
C ILE A 145 3.84 -22.88 17.98
N ASN A 146 3.82 -22.88 16.66
CA ASN A 146 2.59 -23.13 15.89
C ASN A 146 2.07 -24.56 16.10
N ASP A 147 2.94 -25.56 16.09
CA ASP A 147 2.56 -26.96 16.35
C ASP A 147 2.02 -27.15 17.78
N ILE A 148 2.59 -26.46 18.78
CA ILE A 148 2.07 -26.43 20.14
C ILE A 148 0.66 -25.81 20.17
N LYS A 149 0.40 -24.78 19.37
CA LYS A 149 -0.95 -24.18 19.29
C LYS A 149 -1.96 -25.12 18.64
N GLU A 150 -1.55 -25.82 17.58
CA GLU A 150 -2.40 -26.79 16.89
C GLU A 150 -2.77 -27.99 17.79
N SER A 151 -1.95 -28.31 18.79
CA SER A 151 -2.28 -29.32 19.80
C SER A 151 -3.31 -28.86 20.83
N GLY A 152 -3.82 -27.63 20.74
CA GLY A 152 -4.83 -27.07 21.64
C GLY A 152 -4.27 -26.36 22.87
N ILE A 153 -2.97 -26.03 22.88
CA ILE A 153 -2.33 -25.23 23.92
C ILE A 153 -2.39 -23.76 23.55
N SER A 154 -3.04 -22.96 24.39
CA SER A 154 -3.20 -21.54 24.13
C SER A 154 -2.01 -20.74 24.67
N ILE A 155 -1.32 -20.00 23.79
CA ILE A 155 -0.13 -19.18 24.12
C ILE A 155 -0.47 -17.69 23.91
N ILE A 156 -0.20 -16.85 24.91
CA ILE A 156 -0.54 -15.40 24.88
C ILE A 156 0.45 -14.61 24.03
N ASP A 157 1.72 -15.01 24.00
CA ASP A 157 2.80 -14.06 23.71
C ASP A 157 3.76 -14.55 22.61
N GLU A 158 3.40 -14.30 21.34
CA GLU A 158 4.26 -14.52 20.16
C GLU A 158 5.27 -13.37 19.94
N VAL A 159 5.74 -12.73 21.00
CA VAL A 159 6.70 -11.65 20.84
C VAL A 159 8.06 -12.25 20.48
N ALA A 160 8.68 -11.76 19.39
CA ALA A 160 10.00 -12.19 18.93
C ALA A 160 11.09 -12.11 20.02
N GLU A 161 10.88 -11.31 21.06
CA GLU A 161 11.75 -11.19 22.25
C GLU A 161 11.76 -12.47 23.12
N ASN A 162 10.72 -13.29 23.06
CA ASN A 162 10.64 -14.56 23.79
C ASN A 162 11.52 -15.66 23.17
N ILE A 163 12.01 -15.46 21.94
CA ILE A 163 12.91 -16.37 21.23
C ILE A 163 14.32 -15.80 21.25
N ASN A 164 15.18 -16.35 22.13
CA ASN A 164 16.54 -15.87 22.30
C ASN A 164 17.56 -16.86 21.70
N TYR A 165 18.13 -16.48 20.55
CA TYR A 165 19.17 -17.27 19.88
C TYR A 165 20.48 -17.33 20.67
N LYS A 166 20.90 -16.25 21.34
CA LYS A 166 22.17 -16.20 22.09
C LYS A 166 22.15 -17.12 23.30
N ASN A 167 21.03 -17.14 24.02
CA ASN A 167 20.85 -17.96 25.21
C ASN A 167 20.24 -19.34 24.89
N LYS A 168 19.94 -19.61 23.62
CA LYS A 168 19.17 -20.78 23.17
C LYS A 168 17.97 -21.03 24.07
N SER A 169 17.10 -20.05 24.23
CA SER A 169 15.92 -20.17 25.11
C SER A 169 14.66 -19.69 24.42
N ILE A 170 13.58 -20.46 24.57
CA ILE A 170 12.25 -20.11 24.08
C ILE A 170 11.34 -20.02 25.31
N LYS A 171 10.80 -18.84 25.57
CA LYS A 171 9.85 -18.62 26.67
C LYS A 171 8.42 -18.67 26.14
N LEU A 172 7.59 -19.52 26.72
CA LEU A 172 6.18 -19.65 26.36
C LEU A 172 5.30 -19.30 27.55
N VAL A 173 4.45 -18.29 27.37
CA VAL A 173 3.42 -17.91 28.34
C VAL A 173 2.11 -18.61 27.96
N ILE A 174 1.79 -19.67 28.68
CA ILE A 174 0.61 -20.50 28.44
C ILE A 174 -0.54 -20.00 29.31
N TYR A 175 -1.74 -19.97 28.74
CA TYR A 175 -2.97 -19.65 29.45
C TYR A 175 -4.01 -20.76 29.32
N GLY A 176 -4.92 -20.82 30.29
CA GLY A 176 -6.00 -21.82 30.28
C GLY A 176 -5.84 -22.88 31.36
N TYR A 177 -5.72 -24.16 30.97
CA TYR A 177 -5.54 -25.27 31.90
C TYR A 177 -4.06 -25.52 32.16
N LYS A 178 -3.74 -25.93 33.38
CA LYS A 178 -2.37 -26.30 33.75
C LYS A 178 -1.97 -27.55 32.96
N ILE A 179 -0.92 -27.44 32.15
CA ILE A 179 -0.44 -28.53 31.32
C ILE A 179 0.35 -29.51 32.21
N PRO A 180 0.05 -30.82 32.15
CA PRO A 180 0.82 -31.84 32.86
C PRO A 180 2.29 -31.80 32.49
N LYS A 181 3.18 -32.06 33.45
CA LYS A 181 4.63 -32.08 33.19
C LYS A 181 5.03 -33.05 32.08
N GLU A 182 4.36 -34.20 31.99
CA GLU A 182 4.61 -35.22 30.97
C GLU A 182 4.42 -34.69 29.54
N GLU A 183 3.43 -33.83 29.32
CA GLU A 183 3.19 -33.20 28.02
C GLU A 183 4.24 -32.12 27.71
N LEU A 184 4.69 -31.38 28.72
CA LEU A 184 5.80 -30.42 28.58
C LEU A 184 7.12 -31.13 28.24
N ASP A 185 7.40 -32.25 28.90
CA ASP A 185 8.61 -33.05 28.67
C ASP A 185 8.60 -33.65 27.25
N ASN A 186 7.42 -34.04 26.74
CA ASN A 186 7.26 -34.48 25.35
C ASN A 186 7.59 -33.36 24.34
N TRP A 187 7.19 -32.12 24.62
CA TRP A 187 7.56 -30.98 23.77
C TRP A 187 9.05 -30.63 23.84
N GLU A 188 9.67 -30.79 25.01
CA GLU A 188 11.12 -30.64 25.15
C GLU A 188 11.88 -31.73 24.39
N ALA A 189 11.39 -32.98 24.39
CA ALA A 189 11.97 -34.06 23.59
C ALA A 189 11.87 -33.83 22.07
N LYS A 190 10.78 -33.22 21.61
CA LYS A 190 10.58 -32.87 20.19
C LYS A 190 11.50 -31.76 19.70
N LEU A 191 12.18 -30.99 20.56
CA LEU A 191 13.11 -29.93 20.14
C LEU A 191 14.16 -30.40 19.14
N PHE A 192 14.60 -31.65 19.25
CA PHE A 192 15.57 -32.25 18.32
C PHE A 192 15.04 -32.31 16.89
N GLU A 193 13.76 -32.63 16.69
CA GLU A 193 13.12 -32.75 15.37
C GLU A 193 13.06 -31.41 14.63
N TYR A 194 13.00 -30.30 15.37
CA TYR A 194 12.97 -28.94 14.83
C TYR A 194 14.38 -28.35 14.63
N GLY A 195 15.44 -29.11 14.92
CA GLY A 195 16.81 -28.59 14.87
C GLY A 195 17.13 -27.56 15.97
N LEU A 196 16.35 -27.55 17.06
CA LEU A 196 16.52 -26.66 18.21
C LEU A 196 17.37 -27.33 19.30
N GLU A 197 18.45 -27.99 18.90
CA GLU A 197 19.32 -28.72 19.82
C GLU A 197 19.90 -27.81 20.92
N GLN A 198 19.84 -28.30 22.16
CA GLN A 198 20.31 -27.59 23.36
C GLN A 198 19.53 -26.30 23.67
N THR A 199 18.28 -26.21 23.21
CA THR A 199 17.39 -25.09 23.51
C THR A 199 16.63 -25.36 24.79
N LYS A 200 16.54 -24.38 25.67
CA LYS A 200 15.73 -24.47 26.89
C LYS A 200 14.33 -23.93 26.62
N LEU A 201 13.33 -24.79 26.74
CA LEU A 201 11.92 -24.41 26.74
C LEU A 201 11.50 -23.97 28.14
N ILE A 202 11.06 -22.72 28.29
CA ILE A 202 10.64 -22.14 29.57
C ILE A 202 9.15 -21.89 29.52
N PHE A 203 8.38 -22.77 30.15
CA PHE A 203 6.94 -22.64 30.28
C PHE A 203 6.58 -21.80 31.51
N GLN A 204 5.89 -20.68 31.30
CA GLN A 204 5.30 -19.87 32.36
C GLN A 204 3.78 -20.14 32.38
N GLN A 205 3.30 -20.74 33.46
CA GLN A 205 1.89 -21.05 33.69
C GLN A 205 1.44 -20.31 34.96
N GLY A 206 0.34 -19.56 34.89
CA GLY A 206 -0.27 -18.88 36.04
C GLY A 206 -0.92 -19.87 37.01
N ALA A 207 -0.74 -19.67 38.32
CA ALA A 207 -1.35 -20.51 39.36
C ALA A 207 -2.78 -20.08 39.75
N ASP A 208 -3.19 -18.86 39.40
CA ASP A 208 -4.51 -18.29 39.71
C ASP A 208 -4.89 -17.29 38.61
N ASP A 209 -5.69 -17.75 37.63
CA ASP A 209 -5.83 -17.11 36.32
C ASP A 209 -7.27 -16.66 36.03
N THR A 210 -7.99 -16.23 37.06
CA THR A 210 -9.37 -15.71 36.95
C THR A 210 -9.42 -14.35 36.25
N ASP A 211 -8.46 -13.46 36.51
CA ASP A 211 -8.44 -12.12 35.90
C ASP A 211 -8.06 -12.14 34.41
N ILE A 212 -7.09 -12.97 34.00
CA ILE A 212 -6.71 -13.10 32.59
C ILE A 212 -7.83 -13.77 31.78
N ARG A 213 -8.54 -14.74 32.35
CA ARG A 213 -9.75 -15.31 31.71
C ARG A 213 -10.85 -14.28 31.51
N ASN A 214 -11.03 -13.35 32.45
CA ASN A 214 -12.00 -12.27 32.32
C ASN A 214 -11.60 -11.25 31.25
N GLU A 215 -10.29 -10.95 31.13
CA GLU A 215 -9.76 -10.04 30.12
C GLU A 215 -9.76 -10.65 28.71
N VAL A 216 -9.50 -11.95 28.59
CA VAL A 216 -9.64 -12.69 27.31
C VAL A 216 -11.11 -12.82 26.91
N LYS A 217 -12.02 -13.04 27.86
CA LYS A 217 -13.47 -13.05 27.61
C LYS A 217 -13.97 -11.68 27.17
N SER A 218 -13.50 -10.60 27.81
CA SER A 218 -13.84 -9.24 27.42
C SER A 218 -13.29 -8.90 26.02
N LEU A 219 -12.08 -9.37 25.67
CA LEU A 219 -11.55 -9.27 24.31
C LEU A 219 -12.40 -10.04 23.30
N SER A 220 -12.76 -11.29 23.60
CA SER A 220 -13.65 -12.10 22.74
C SER A 220 -15.00 -11.43 22.52
N ASP A 221 -15.59 -10.86 23.58
CA ASP A 221 -16.85 -10.13 23.51
C ASP A 221 -16.69 -8.83 22.69
N LEU A 222 -15.56 -8.12 22.84
CA LEU A 222 -15.21 -6.95 22.02
C LEU A 222 -15.01 -7.32 20.54
N TYR A 223 -14.39 -8.47 20.24
CA TYR A 223 -14.27 -8.96 18.86
C TYR A 223 -15.63 -9.31 18.26
N ALA A 224 -16.49 -10.01 19.01
CA ALA A 224 -17.85 -10.32 18.57
C ALA A 224 -18.69 -9.05 18.37
N GLN A 225 -18.51 -8.05 19.23
CA GLN A 225 -19.16 -6.75 19.10
C GLN A 225 -18.64 -5.97 17.88
N ASN A 226 -17.32 -5.94 17.66
CA ASN A 226 -16.73 -5.33 16.47
C ASN A 226 -17.21 -6.00 15.18
N GLN A 227 -17.31 -7.34 15.17
CA GLN A 227 -17.84 -8.06 14.02
C GLN A 227 -19.30 -7.66 13.73
N LYS A 228 -20.13 -7.53 14.76
CA LYS A 228 -21.51 -7.02 14.61
C LYS A 228 -21.55 -5.59 14.07
N ILE A 229 -20.65 -4.71 14.56
CA ILE A 229 -20.55 -3.32 14.07
C ILE A 229 -20.17 -3.31 12.60
N ILE A 230 -19.22 -4.15 12.18
CA ILE A 230 -18.80 -4.27 10.78
C ILE A 230 -19.98 -4.73 9.91
N SER A 231 -20.66 -5.81 10.30
CA SER A 231 -21.84 -6.28 9.56
C SER A 231 -22.93 -5.20 9.45
N SER A 232 -23.19 -4.46 10.52
CA SER A 232 -24.18 -3.36 10.48
C SER A 232 -23.74 -2.19 9.61
N ARG A 233 -22.43 -1.92 9.54
CA ARG A 233 -21.87 -0.91 8.62
C ARG A 233 -21.99 -1.36 7.18
N ASP A 234 -21.68 -2.63 6.89
CA ASP A 234 -21.79 -3.18 5.54
C ASP A 234 -23.24 -3.13 5.03
N GLU A 235 -24.20 -3.41 5.91
CA GLU A 235 -25.63 -3.26 5.61
C GLU A 235 -26.00 -1.80 5.32
N SER A 236 -25.52 -0.85 6.14
CA SER A 236 -25.74 0.59 5.90
C SER A 236 -25.06 1.10 4.62
N ILE A 237 -23.88 0.59 4.27
CA ILE A 237 -23.18 0.92 3.03
C ILE A 237 -24.01 0.45 1.84
N LYS A 238 -24.49 -0.80 1.89
CA LYS A 238 -25.33 -1.36 0.83
C LYS A 238 -26.62 -0.57 0.64
N GLU A 239 -27.30 -0.20 1.72
CA GLU A 239 -28.51 0.64 1.66
C GLU A 239 -28.23 2.01 0.99
N LYS A 240 -27.08 2.63 1.32
CA LYS A 240 -26.65 3.88 0.70
C LYS A 240 -26.32 3.71 -0.79
N GLU A 241 -25.64 2.65 -1.18
CA GLU A 241 -25.34 2.35 -2.58
C GLU A 241 -26.63 2.14 -3.39
N ASP A 242 -27.59 1.38 -2.86
CA ASP A 242 -28.90 1.18 -3.49
C ASP A 242 -29.64 2.51 -3.65
N ARG A 243 -29.58 3.40 -2.64
CA ARG A 243 -30.17 4.74 -2.72
C ARG A 243 -29.49 5.61 -3.76
N ILE A 244 -28.15 5.59 -3.83
CA ILE A 244 -27.39 6.33 -4.83
C ILE A 244 -27.79 5.87 -6.23
N LYS A 245 -27.84 4.55 -6.47
CA LYS A 245 -28.23 3.99 -7.76
C LYS A 245 -29.65 4.39 -8.17
N LEU A 246 -30.58 4.41 -7.22
CA LEU A 246 -31.94 4.88 -7.45
C LEU A 246 -31.97 6.37 -7.82
N LEU A 247 -31.24 7.21 -7.07
CA LEU A 247 -31.13 8.64 -7.36
C LEU A 247 -30.49 8.91 -8.72
N GLU A 248 -29.42 8.20 -9.09
CA GLU A 248 -28.79 8.30 -10.41
C GLU A 248 -29.77 7.93 -11.52
N THR A 249 -30.58 6.89 -11.31
CA THR A 249 -31.62 6.48 -12.26
C THR A 249 -32.69 7.57 -12.43
N GLU A 250 -33.14 8.18 -11.33
CA GLU A 250 -34.07 9.31 -11.35
C GLU A 250 -33.46 10.54 -12.04
N LEU A 251 -32.19 10.85 -11.75
CA LEU A 251 -31.45 11.95 -12.36
C LEU A 251 -31.32 11.75 -13.87
N SER A 252 -30.97 10.54 -14.33
CA SER A 252 -30.86 10.21 -15.75
C SER A 252 -32.20 10.42 -16.46
N LYS A 253 -33.31 9.92 -15.89
CA LYS A 253 -34.66 10.17 -16.43
C LYS A 253 -34.99 11.66 -16.49
N PHE A 254 -34.58 12.44 -15.49
CA PHE A 254 -34.77 13.88 -15.48
C PHE A 254 -33.95 14.60 -16.57
N TYR A 255 -32.70 14.18 -16.80
CA TYR A 255 -31.87 14.74 -17.88
C TYR A 255 -32.33 14.30 -19.28
N ASP A 256 -32.76 13.04 -19.46
CA ASP A 256 -33.27 12.53 -20.74
C ASP A 256 -34.58 13.22 -21.16
N THR A 257 -35.36 13.71 -20.19
CA THR A 257 -36.61 14.47 -20.44
C THR A 257 -36.40 15.99 -20.55
N GLN A 258 -35.15 16.47 -20.46
CA GLN A 258 -34.81 17.85 -20.71
C GLN A 258 -34.51 18.08 -22.20
N ILE A 259 -35.15 19.11 -22.74
CA ILE A 259 -34.88 19.57 -24.09
C ILE A 259 -33.48 20.24 -24.11
N PRO A 260 -32.56 19.87 -25.02
CA PRO A 260 -31.24 20.50 -25.16
C PRO A 260 -31.37 21.92 -25.74
N PHE A 261 -31.93 22.82 -24.95
CA PHE A 261 -32.41 24.13 -25.38
C PHE A 261 -31.30 25.00 -25.97
N VAL A 262 -30.08 24.93 -25.42
CA VAL A 262 -28.92 25.68 -25.92
C VAL A 262 -28.52 25.27 -27.33
N GLN A 263 -28.63 23.97 -27.65
CA GLN A 263 -28.33 23.49 -29.00
C GLN A 263 -29.45 23.91 -29.97
N ILE A 264 -30.70 23.72 -29.56
CA ILE A 264 -31.87 24.07 -30.38
C ILE A 264 -31.95 25.58 -30.63
N SER A 265 -31.58 26.41 -29.66
CA SER A 265 -31.57 27.86 -29.84
C SER A 265 -30.53 28.30 -30.86
N LYS A 266 -29.33 27.69 -30.86
CA LYS A 266 -28.30 27.92 -31.88
C LYS A 266 -28.76 27.46 -33.27
N GLU A 267 -29.36 26.27 -33.37
CA GLU A 267 -29.93 25.76 -34.63
C GLU A 267 -31.03 26.70 -35.17
N ALA A 268 -31.91 27.19 -34.30
CA ALA A 268 -32.97 28.13 -34.66
C ALA A 268 -32.43 29.49 -35.11
N GLN A 269 -31.39 30.02 -34.46
CA GLN A 269 -30.75 31.28 -34.85
C GLN A 269 -30.13 31.20 -36.26
N ILE A 270 -29.56 30.06 -36.63
CA ILE A 270 -28.96 29.82 -37.95
C ILE A 270 -30.05 29.71 -39.03
N ASN A 271 -31.14 28.99 -38.73
CA ASN A 271 -32.17 28.65 -39.71
C ASN A 271 -33.20 29.77 -39.95
N TYR A 272 -33.37 30.70 -39.00
CA TYR A 272 -34.39 31.75 -39.07
C TYR A 272 -33.79 33.15 -38.93
N ASN A 273 -33.74 33.88 -40.05
CA ASN A 273 -33.15 35.21 -40.11
C ASN A 273 -33.95 36.23 -39.30
N GLY A 274 -33.24 37.01 -38.47
CA GLY A 274 -33.81 38.10 -37.69
C GLY A 274 -34.59 37.66 -36.44
N LEU A 275 -34.39 36.43 -35.98
CA LEU A 275 -34.82 35.96 -34.65
C LEU A 275 -34.01 36.69 -33.57
N SER A 276 -34.66 37.54 -32.77
CA SER A 276 -34.01 38.32 -31.71
C SER A 276 -33.91 37.54 -30.40
N ASN A 277 -34.96 36.78 -30.06
CA ASN A 277 -35.06 36.04 -28.81
C ASN A 277 -35.81 34.73 -29.00
N LEU A 278 -35.34 33.68 -28.34
CA LEU A 278 -36.04 32.41 -28.19
C LEU A 278 -36.01 32.03 -26.70
N SER A 279 -37.15 31.64 -26.14
CA SER A 279 -37.25 31.09 -24.79
C SER A 279 -38.13 29.84 -24.78
N TYR A 280 -37.94 29.02 -23.75
CA TYR A 280 -38.65 27.76 -23.56
C TYR A 280 -39.06 27.63 -22.09
N ALA A 281 -40.28 27.15 -21.86
CA ALA A 281 -40.77 26.78 -20.55
C ALA A 281 -41.69 25.55 -20.63
N LYS A 282 -41.69 24.72 -19.58
CA LYS A 282 -42.77 23.77 -19.33
C LYS A 282 -43.86 24.51 -18.56
N MET A 283 -45.00 24.75 -19.20
CA MET A 283 -46.13 25.44 -18.60
C MET A 283 -47.13 24.40 -18.10
N VAL A 284 -47.43 24.46 -16.79
CA VAL A 284 -48.48 23.63 -16.20
C VAL A 284 -49.81 24.35 -16.40
N GLN A 285 -50.75 23.70 -17.07
CA GLN A 285 -52.09 24.22 -17.32
C GLN A 285 -53.11 23.30 -16.63
N THR A 286 -54.10 23.89 -15.97
CA THR A 286 -55.21 23.15 -15.37
C THR A 286 -56.53 23.71 -15.82
N ASN A 287 -57.50 22.83 -16.04
CA ASN A 287 -58.91 23.19 -16.23
C ASN A 287 -59.74 22.90 -14.97
N PHE A 288 -59.07 22.76 -13.81
CA PHE A 288 -59.61 22.39 -12.50
C PHE A 288 -60.19 20.96 -12.40
N LYS A 289 -60.09 20.15 -13.46
CA LYS A 289 -60.43 18.71 -13.47
C LYS A 289 -59.22 17.84 -13.78
N THR A 290 -58.35 18.31 -14.68
CA THR A 290 -57.10 17.66 -15.08
C THR A 290 -56.01 18.72 -15.16
N THR A 291 -54.82 18.37 -14.68
CA THR A 291 -53.63 19.22 -14.79
C THR A 291 -52.69 18.57 -15.80
N ASP A 292 -52.30 19.32 -16.82
CA ASP A 292 -51.43 18.86 -17.89
C ASP A 292 -50.22 19.82 -18.05
N THR A 293 -49.11 19.31 -18.57
CA THR A 293 -47.88 20.09 -18.77
C THR A 293 -47.60 20.22 -20.25
N ILE A 294 -47.71 21.44 -20.78
CA ILE A 294 -47.42 21.73 -22.19
C ILE A 294 -46.06 22.40 -22.34
N THR A 295 -45.39 22.07 -23.44
CA THR A 295 -44.14 22.73 -23.82
C THR A 295 -44.45 24.01 -24.60
N VAL A 296 -44.01 25.15 -24.05
CA VAL A 296 -44.23 26.47 -24.65
C VAL A 296 -42.89 27.08 -25.07
N PHE A 297 -42.80 27.46 -26.34
CA PHE A 297 -41.70 28.27 -26.85
C PHE A 297 -42.21 29.70 -27.09
N ASN A 298 -41.38 30.69 -26.79
CA ASN A 298 -41.63 32.08 -27.20
C ASN A 298 -40.51 32.50 -28.14
N ALA A 299 -40.89 33.04 -29.30
CA ALA A 299 -39.94 33.50 -30.30
C ALA A 299 -40.28 34.93 -30.69
N LYS A 300 -39.28 35.81 -30.70
CA LYS A 300 -39.40 37.21 -31.09
C LYS A 300 -38.45 37.49 -32.25
N TRP A 301 -38.94 38.25 -33.23
CA TRP A 301 -38.14 38.70 -34.37
C TRP A 301 -37.92 40.21 -34.28
N TYR A 302 -36.86 40.70 -34.91
CA TYR A 302 -36.66 42.14 -35.07
C TYR A 302 -37.75 42.74 -35.97
N ASP A 303 -38.20 43.95 -35.63
CA ASP A 303 -39.29 44.66 -36.33
C ASP A 303 -38.99 44.96 -37.81
N THR A 304 -37.72 44.82 -38.21
CA THR A 304 -37.22 45.02 -39.57
C THR A 304 -37.48 43.83 -40.50
N VAL A 305 -37.96 42.68 -39.98
CA VAL A 305 -38.19 41.46 -40.77
C VAL A 305 -39.61 41.46 -41.35
N PRO A 306 -39.79 41.51 -42.69
CA PRO A 306 -41.10 41.37 -43.30
C PRO A 306 -41.63 39.93 -43.20
N ASN A 307 -42.93 39.78 -42.97
CA ASN A 307 -43.66 38.50 -43.02
C ASN A 307 -43.30 37.48 -41.90
N THR A 308 -43.17 37.97 -40.67
CA THR A 308 -42.89 37.16 -39.44
C THR A 308 -43.87 36.01 -39.21
N THR A 309 -45.12 36.13 -39.68
CA THR A 309 -46.17 35.11 -39.56
C THR A 309 -45.79 33.78 -40.25
N ASN A 310 -45.18 33.84 -41.44
CA ASN A 310 -44.76 32.65 -42.18
C ASN A 310 -43.53 31.98 -41.54
N GLN A 311 -42.57 32.78 -41.08
CA GLN A 311 -41.39 32.25 -40.36
C GLN A 311 -41.79 31.58 -39.04
N LYS A 312 -42.78 32.13 -38.34
CA LYS A 312 -43.36 31.53 -37.13
C LYS A 312 -43.97 30.15 -37.40
N LEU A 313 -44.72 29.99 -38.50
CA LEU A 313 -45.35 28.73 -38.86
C LEU A 313 -44.30 27.66 -39.20
N LEU A 314 -43.23 28.05 -39.91
CA LEU A 314 -42.10 27.18 -40.19
C LEU A 314 -41.34 26.78 -38.93
N LEU A 315 -41.05 27.72 -38.02
CA LEU A 315 -40.41 27.43 -36.73
C LEU A 315 -41.25 26.46 -35.88
N LYS A 316 -42.57 26.67 -35.83
CA LYS A 316 -43.49 25.77 -35.13
C LYS A 316 -43.45 24.34 -35.69
N LYS A 317 -43.49 24.18 -37.02
CA LYS A 317 -43.41 22.86 -37.69
C LYS A 317 -42.06 22.18 -37.44
N TRP A 318 -40.97 22.94 -37.50
CA TRP A 318 -39.63 22.43 -37.25
C TRP A 318 -39.46 21.98 -35.79
N LEU A 319 -39.83 22.81 -34.81
CA LEU A 319 -39.77 22.45 -33.39
C LEU A 319 -40.62 21.21 -33.07
N LYS A 320 -41.82 21.11 -33.66
CA LYS A 320 -42.70 19.93 -33.49
C LYS A 320 -42.02 18.64 -33.97
N THR A 321 -41.37 18.70 -35.12
CA THR A 321 -40.70 17.54 -35.74
C THR A 321 -39.40 17.19 -35.04
N ARG A 322 -38.57 18.18 -34.69
CA ARG A 322 -37.26 18.00 -34.06
C ARG A 322 -37.36 17.46 -32.63
N LEU A 323 -38.39 17.86 -31.90
CA LEU A 323 -38.62 17.45 -30.50
C LEU A 323 -39.61 16.29 -30.34
N ASN A 324 -40.21 15.83 -31.45
CA ASN A 324 -41.24 14.79 -31.46
C ASN A 324 -42.36 15.05 -30.43
N LEU A 325 -42.87 16.29 -30.39
CA LEU A 325 -43.90 16.72 -29.44
C LEU A 325 -45.27 16.80 -30.12
N ASP A 326 -46.29 16.18 -29.54
CA ASP A 326 -47.66 16.26 -30.08
C ASP A 326 -48.31 17.62 -29.80
N THR A 327 -48.02 18.22 -28.64
CA THR A 327 -48.56 19.50 -28.16
C THR A 327 -47.44 20.53 -27.97
N LEU A 328 -47.36 21.50 -28.89
CA LEU A 328 -46.41 22.62 -28.81
C LEU A 328 -47.13 23.94 -29.07
N GLN A 329 -47.00 24.87 -28.13
CA GLN A 329 -47.51 26.22 -28.24
C GLN A 329 -46.36 27.20 -28.50
N LEU A 330 -46.50 28.02 -29.55
CA LEU A 330 -45.52 29.05 -29.92
C LEU A 330 -46.16 30.43 -29.75
N ASN A 331 -45.79 31.11 -28.67
CA ASN A 331 -46.30 32.43 -28.32
C ASN A 331 -45.35 33.53 -28.81
N ASN A 332 -45.89 34.75 -28.93
CA ASN A 332 -45.11 35.96 -29.26
C ASN A 332 -45.14 36.88 -28.05
N ASN A 333 -44.02 37.52 -27.75
CA ASN A 333 -43.93 38.57 -26.71
C ASN A 333 -43.49 39.89 -27.30
#